data_AF-A0A6P0IPW3-F1
#
_entry.id   AF-A0A6P0IPW3-F1
#
_cell.length_a   1.000
_cell.length_b   1.000
_cell.length_c   1.000
_cell.angle_alpha   90.00
_cell.angle_beta   90.00
_cell.angle_gamma   90.00
#
_symmetry.space_group_name_H-M   'P 1'
#
loop_
_entity.id
_entity.type
_entity.pdbx_description
1 polymer ?
#
loop_
_entity_poly.entity_id
_entity_poly.type
_entity_poly.pdbx_seq_one_letter_code
_entity_poly.pdbx_strand_id
1 'polypeptide(L)'
;MKFISPKTDFAFKKIFASQESKPILISFLNALVYHNQPLIEDLEIIDPYQSSPLPILKDSFLDVKAKLKDGSLVIIEMQVLQVESFARRVLYNAAKAYSLQLGKGEGYRYL
;
A
#
# COMPACT_ATOMS: atom_id res chain seq x y z
N MET A 1 -13.72 -15.97 24.33
CA MET A 1 -12.99 -16.21 23.04
C MET A 1 -11.79 -15.26 23.01
N LYS A 2 -10.63 -15.70 22.46
CA LYS A 2 -9.47 -14.83 22.23
C LYS A 2 -9.45 -14.43 20.75
N PHE A 3 -9.48 -13.13 20.46
CA PHE A 3 -9.35 -12.60 19.11
C PHE A 3 -7.90 -12.22 18.82
N ILE A 4 -7.50 -12.32 17.55
CA ILE A 4 -6.24 -11.76 17.09
C ILE A 4 -6.37 -10.24 16.98
N SER A 5 -5.32 -9.50 17.37
CA SER A 5 -5.30 -8.05 17.21
C SER A 5 -5.19 -7.69 15.72
N PRO A 6 -6.02 -6.77 15.19
CA PRO A 6 -5.94 -6.32 13.79
C PRO A 6 -4.66 -5.52 13.49
N LYS A 7 -3.90 -5.13 14.52
CA LYS A 7 -2.59 -4.47 14.39
C LYS A 7 -1.46 -5.45 14.07
N THR A 8 -1.70 -6.76 14.16
CA THR A 8 -0.72 -7.75 13.74
C THR A 8 -0.68 -7.85 12.22
N ASP A 9 0.52 -8.08 11.67
CA ASP A 9 0.75 -8.19 10.23
C ASP A 9 -0.25 -9.12 9.52
N PHE A 10 -0.39 -10.33 10.05
CA PHE A 10 -1.30 -11.35 9.51
C PHE A 10 -2.76 -10.91 9.53
N ALA A 11 -3.25 -10.39 10.67
CA ALA A 11 -4.65 -9.98 10.78
C ALA A 11 -4.95 -8.77 9.90
N PHE A 12 -4.03 -7.80 9.86
CA PHE A 12 -4.16 -6.62 9.02
C PHE A 12 -4.30 -7.01 7.55
N LYS A 13 -3.38 -7.85 7.05
CA LYS A 13 -3.44 -8.36 5.66
C LYS A 13 -4.70 -9.15 5.40
N LYS A 14 -5.14 -10.00 6.34
CA LYS A 14 -6.37 -10.78 6.17
C LYS A 14 -7.62 -9.89 6.07
N ILE A 15 -7.66 -8.78 6.81
CA ILE A 15 -8.80 -7.86 6.84
C ILE A 15 -8.79 -6.93 5.63
N PHE A 16 -7.62 -6.49 5.14
CA PHE A 16 -7.50 -5.36 4.20
C PHE A 16 -6.82 -5.69 2.86
N ALA A 17 -6.09 -6.80 2.73
CA ALA A 17 -5.25 -7.09 1.55
C ALA A 17 -5.88 -8.05 0.53
N SER A 18 -7.15 -8.44 0.71
CA SER A 18 -7.85 -9.34 -0.23
C SER A 18 -8.84 -8.56 -1.10
N GLN A 19 -9.15 -9.06 -2.31
CA GLN A 19 -10.14 -8.41 -3.17
C GLN A 19 -11.52 -8.30 -2.50
N GLU A 20 -11.90 -9.31 -1.74
CA GLU A 20 -13.15 -9.34 -0.96
C GLU A 20 -13.19 -8.26 0.13
N SER A 21 -12.01 -7.83 0.60
CA SER A 21 -11.82 -6.79 1.61
C SER A 21 -11.96 -5.36 1.07
N LYS A 22 -12.07 -5.18 -0.24
CA LYS A 22 -12.10 -3.85 -0.88
C LYS A 22 -13.10 -2.87 -0.23
N PRO A 23 -14.37 -3.23 0.02
CA PRO A 23 -15.32 -2.32 0.67
C PRO A 23 -14.89 -1.90 2.08
N ILE A 24 -14.26 -2.80 2.83
CA ILE A 24 -13.76 -2.56 4.19
C ILE A 24 -12.57 -1.60 4.14
N LEU A 25 -11.65 -1.80 3.19
CA LEU A 25 -10.49 -0.93 3.01
C LEU A 25 -10.90 0.50 2.61
N ILE A 26 -11.83 0.64 1.67
CA ILE A 26 -12.36 1.95 1.26
C ILE A 26 -12.96 2.69 2.46
N SER A 27 -13.85 2.02 3.19
CA SER A 27 -14.48 2.58 4.39
C SER A 27 -13.44 3.01 5.43
N PHE A 28 -12.45 2.17 5.69
CA PHE A 28 -11.39 2.45 6.65
C PHE A 28 -10.54 3.67 6.26
N LEU A 29 -10.13 3.77 4.99
CA LEU A 29 -9.30 4.90 4.52
C LEU A 29 -10.09 6.21 4.50
N ASN A 30 -11.34 6.21 4.05
CA ASN A 30 -12.22 7.38 4.12
C ASN A 30 -12.43 7.86 5.55
N ALA A 31 -12.62 6.93 6.49
CA ALA A 31 -12.75 7.27 7.91
C ALA A 31 -11.46 7.87 8.49
N LEU A 32 -10.32 7.25 8.23
CA LEU A 32 -9.06 7.58 8.89
C LEU A 32 -8.35 8.80 8.27
N VAL A 33 -8.25 8.85 6.95
CA VAL A 33 -7.48 9.87 6.22
C VAL A 33 -8.34 11.09 5.90
N TYR A 34 -9.60 10.86 5.56
CA TYR A 34 -10.51 11.89 5.04
C TYR A 34 -11.63 12.24 6.01
N HIS A 35 -11.48 11.92 7.30
CA HIS A 35 -12.43 12.28 8.35
C HIS A 35 -13.89 11.90 8.03
N ASN A 36 -14.10 10.66 7.57
CA ASN A 36 -15.38 10.12 7.10
C ASN A 36 -15.95 10.74 5.81
N GLN A 37 -15.19 11.57 5.09
CA GLN A 37 -15.62 12.02 3.76
C GLN A 37 -15.45 10.88 2.73
N PRO A 38 -16.45 10.62 1.87
CA PRO A 38 -16.43 9.53 0.90
C PRO A 38 -15.63 9.89 -0.35
N LEU A 39 -14.33 10.17 -0.20
CA LEU A 39 -13.47 10.60 -1.31
C LEU A 39 -12.93 9.44 -2.15
N ILE A 40 -12.61 8.31 -1.52
CA ILE A 40 -12.31 7.07 -2.24
C ILE A 40 -13.65 6.42 -2.57
N GLU A 41 -14.07 6.53 -3.82
CA GLU A 41 -15.24 5.81 -4.35
C GLU A 41 -14.91 4.36 -4.69
N ASP A 42 -13.71 4.13 -5.23
CA ASP A 42 -13.27 2.84 -5.69
C ASP A 42 -11.75 2.68 -5.64
N LEU A 43 -11.30 1.45 -5.42
CA LEU A 43 -9.90 1.06 -5.52
C LEU A 43 -9.76 -0.38 -6.04
N GLU A 44 -8.64 -0.68 -6.66
CA GLU A 44 -8.20 -2.04 -6.99
C GLU A 44 -7.05 -2.41 -6.06
N ILE A 45 -7.18 -3.50 -5.30
CA ILE A 45 -6.03 -4.04 -4.56
C ILE A 45 -5.14 -4.76 -5.57
N ILE A 46 -3.86 -4.45 -5.60
CA ILE A 46 -2.91 -5.00 -6.57
C ILE A 46 -1.76 -5.70 -5.86
N ASP A 47 -0.94 -6.43 -6.61
CA ASP A 47 0.19 -7.17 -6.06
C ASP A 47 1.10 -6.23 -5.23
N PRO A 48 1.25 -6.49 -3.92
CA PRO A 48 2.11 -5.69 -3.05
C PRO A 48 3.60 -5.97 -3.25
N TYR A 49 3.96 -6.99 -4.03
CA TYR A 49 5.35 -7.32 -4.33
C TYR A 49 5.98 -6.26 -5.23
N GLN A 50 7.15 -5.78 -4.83
CA GLN A 50 7.96 -4.83 -5.58
C GLN A 50 9.26 -5.52 -5.97
N SER A 51 9.23 -6.23 -7.10
CA SER A 51 10.42 -6.83 -7.70
C SER A 51 11.46 -5.77 -8.02
N SER A 52 12.70 -6.04 -7.66
CA SER A 52 13.81 -5.22 -8.06
C SER A 52 14.24 -5.53 -9.51
N PRO A 53 14.42 -4.52 -10.38
CA PRO A 53 14.96 -4.74 -11.72
C PRO A 53 16.48 -5.00 -11.71
N LEU A 54 17.16 -4.69 -10.61
CA LEU A 54 18.60 -4.88 -10.45
C LEU A 54 18.91 -5.86 -9.31
N PRO A 55 19.78 -6.86 -9.51
CA PRO A 55 20.09 -7.86 -8.48
C PRO A 55 20.66 -7.30 -7.17
N ILE A 56 21.27 -6.11 -7.21
CA ILE A 56 21.90 -5.48 -6.05
C ILE A 56 20.91 -4.74 -5.15
N LEU A 57 19.72 -4.44 -5.68
CA LEU A 57 18.67 -3.71 -4.99
C LEU A 57 17.73 -4.70 -4.31
N LYS A 58 17.25 -4.32 -3.12
CA LYS A 58 16.42 -5.18 -2.27
C LYS A 58 15.01 -5.32 -2.82
N ASP A 59 14.44 -6.53 -2.81
CA ASP A 59 13.01 -6.74 -2.98
C ASP A 59 12.22 -6.24 -1.76
N SER A 60 11.04 -5.70 -2.00
CA SER A 60 10.17 -5.20 -0.94
C SER A 60 8.75 -5.73 -1.13
N PHE A 61 8.06 -5.91 -0.02
CA PHE A 61 6.69 -6.39 0.02
C PHE A 61 5.90 -5.44 0.92
N LEU A 62 4.89 -4.80 0.33
CA LEU A 62 4.01 -3.86 1.02
C LEU A 62 2.93 -4.63 1.81
N ASP A 63 2.31 -4.01 2.81
CA ASP A 63 1.18 -4.68 3.49
C ASP A 63 -0.06 -4.69 2.61
N VAL A 64 -0.38 -3.54 2.02
CA VAL A 64 -1.40 -3.40 0.97
C VAL A 64 -0.93 -2.38 -0.06
N LYS A 65 -1.13 -2.70 -1.33
CA LYS A 65 -0.96 -1.79 -2.46
C LYS A 65 -2.28 -1.70 -3.20
N ALA A 66 -2.72 -0.49 -3.51
CA ALA A 66 -3.97 -0.26 -4.21
C ALA A 66 -3.82 0.80 -5.30
N LYS A 67 -4.65 0.71 -6.32
CA LYS A 67 -4.80 1.73 -7.37
C LYS A 67 -6.18 2.35 -7.24
N LEU A 68 -6.24 3.67 -7.13
CA LEU A 68 -7.49 4.42 -7.08
C LEU A 68 -8.07 4.58 -8.49
N LYS A 69 -9.34 5.00 -8.56
CA LYS A 69 -10.07 5.27 -9.81
C LYS A 69 -9.40 6.30 -10.72
N ASP A 70 -8.72 7.29 -10.15
CA ASP A 70 -7.98 8.33 -10.87
C ASP A 70 -6.60 7.86 -11.38
N GLY A 71 -6.22 6.61 -11.08
CA GLY A 71 -4.93 6.03 -11.43
C GLY A 71 -3.87 6.14 -10.34
N SER A 72 -4.10 6.92 -9.28
CA SER A 72 -3.16 7.13 -8.18
C SER A 72 -2.84 5.82 -7.46
N LEU A 73 -1.56 5.56 -7.20
CA LEU A 73 -1.12 4.43 -6.38
C LEU A 73 -1.11 4.80 -4.90
N VAL A 74 -1.75 3.97 -4.09
CA VAL A 74 -1.79 4.09 -2.63
C VAL A 74 -1.07 2.90 -2.02
N ILE A 75 -0.18 3.20 -1.09
CA ILE A 75 0.58 2.22 -0.31
C ILE A 75 0.12 2.33 1.13
N ILE A 76 -0.31 1.22 1.72
CA ILE A 76 -0.73 1.17 3.12
C ILE A 76 0.20 0.23 3.88
N GLU A 77 0.74 0.73 4.98
CA GLU A 77 1.72 0.06 5.84
C GLU A 77 1.24 0.13 7.29
N MET A 78 1.15 -1.01 7.97
CA MET A 78 0.78 -1.08 9.38
C MET A 78 2.04 -1.13 10.24
N GLN A 79 2.09 -0.28 11.27
CA GLN A 79 3.21 -0.25 12.20
C GLN A 79 2.70 -0.17 13.63
N VAL A 80 3.11 -1.14 14.46
CA VAL A 80 2.72 -1.20 15.88
C VAL A 80 3.66 -0.36 16.74
N LEU A 81 4.96 -0.43 16.46
CA LEU A 81 6.00 0.21 17.26
C LEU A 81 6.58 1.40 16.52
N GLN A 82 6.74 2.53 17.22
CA GLN A 82 7.44 3.69 16.69
C GLN A 82 8.95 3.41 16.69
N VAL A 83 9.48 3.02 15.53
CA VAL A 83 10.90 2.80 15.30
C VAL A 83 11.44 3.85 14.35
N GLU A 84 12.64 4.37 14.58
CA GLU A 84 13.24 5.45 13.77
C GLU A 84 13.38 5.05 12.29
N SER A 85 13.61 3.76 12.03
CA SER A 85 13.73 3.20 10.68
C SER A 85 12.41 3.17 9.89
N PHE A 86 11.25 3.36 10.53
CA PHE A 86 9.95 3.28 9.87
C PHE A 86 9.80 4.34 8.79
N ALA A 87 10.14 5.60 9.10
CA ALA A 87 10.06 6.69 8.13
C ALA A 87 10.96 6.42 6.90
N ARG A 88 12.16 5.88 7.13
CA ARG A 88 13.09 5.49 6.06
C ARG A 88 12.52 4.37 5.19
N ARG A 89 11.84 3.39 5.78
CA ARG A 89 11.17 2.29 5.07
C ARG A 89 10.02 2.80 4.20
N VAL A 90 9.16 3.65 4.75
CA VAL A 90 8.02 4.25 4.02
C VAL A 90 8.54 5.05 2.82
N LEU A 91 9.55 5.91 3.03
CA LEU A 91 10.14 6.69 1.95
C LEU A 91 10.76 5.81 0.85
N TYR A 92 11.52 4.79 1.24
CA TYR A 92 12.11 3.84 0.30
C TYR A 92 11.04 3.10 -0.52
N ASN A 93 10.02 2.55 0.13
CA ASN A 93 8.93 1.82 -0.51
C ASN A 93 8.13 2.72 -1.48
N ALA A 94 7.87 3.97 -1.09
CA ALA A 94 7.19 4.95 -1.93
C ALA A 94 8.02 5.34 -3.15
N ALA A 95 9.30 5.69 -2.96
CA ALA A 95 10.20 6.02 -4.07
C ALA A 95 10.35 4.86 -5.05
N LYS A 96 10.48 3.64 -4.53
CA LYS A 96 10.55 2.44 -5.36
C LYS A 96 9.25 2.20 -6.13
N ALA A 97 8.09 2.30 -5.47
CA ALA A 97 6.79 2.16 -6.14
C ALA A 97 6.63 3.15 -7.28
N TYR A 98 7.02 4.41 -7.03
CA TYR A 98 6.98 5.47 -8.02
C TYR A 98 7.91 5.18 -9.21
N SER A 99 9.14 4.74 -8.95
CA SER A 99 10.11 4.41 -10.01
C SER A 99 9.69 3.22 -10.88
N LEU A 100 8.92 2.28 -10.33
CA LEU A 100 8.44 1.07 -11.01
C LEU A 100 7.22 1.33 -11.90
N GLN A 101 6.67 2.56 -11.92
CA GLN A 101 5.53 2.89 -12.78
C GLN A 101 5.92 3.00 -14.26
N LEU A 102 7.19 3.30 -14.54
CA LEU A 102 7.70 3.41 -15.91
C LEU A 102 8.40 2.13 -16.37
N GLY A 103 8.09 1.72 -17.58
CA GLY A 103 8.85 0.74 -18.34
C GLY A 103 10.17 1.30 -18.90
N LYS A 104 11.05 0.39 -19.34
CA LYS A 104 12.32 0.77 -19.96
C LYS A 104 12.06 1.55 -21.26
N GLY A 105 12.54 2.80 -21.31
CA GLY A 105 12.43 3.66 -22.48
C GLY A 105 11.14 4.50 -22.55
N GLU A 106 10.26 4.40 -21.56
CA GLU A 106 9.11 5.29 -21.46
C GLU A 106 9.53 6.71 -21.05
N GLY A 107 8.81 7.70 -21.58
CA GLY A 107 9.05 9.10 -21.25
C GLY A 107 8.50 9.46 -19.87
N TYR A 108 9.17 10.36 -19.15
CA TYR A 108 8.75 10.82 -17.82
C TYR A 108 7.38 11.51 -17.75
N ARG A 109 6.77 11.83 -18.91
CA ARG A 109 5.41 12.38 -18.98
C ARG A 109 4.33 11.39 -18.55
N TYR A 110 4.65 10.10 -18.44
CA TYR A 110 3.74 9.05 -18.00
C TYR A 110 3.80 8.76 -16.49
N LEU A 111 4.61 9.53 -15.73
CA LEU A 111 4.61 9.52 -14.26
C LEU A 111 3.52 10.40 -13.67
#